data_AF-A0A9E3YPX0-F1
#
_entry.id   AF-A0A9E3YPX0-F1
#
_cell.length_a   1.000
_cell.length_b   1.000
_cell.length_c   1.000
_cell.angle_alpha   90.00
_cell.angle_beta   90.00
_cell.angle_gamma   90.00
#
_symmetry.space_group_name_H-M   'P 1'
#
loop_
_entity.id
_entity.type
_entity.pdbx_description
1 polymer ?
#
loop_
_entity_poly.entity_id
_entity_poly.type
_entity_poly.pdbx_seq_one_letter_code
_entity_poly.pdbx_strand_id
1 'polypeptide(L)'
;MTSMPCLRRVVAALMFAAAATLAEAGCPEVTEGFTCREYDQPPRHASTPAGRYVMYFYIETCPHCQDARPKVDAWRKKLPREIRYVENIAKWRDREGAAFAYRIESVPSFVIDGKYLVAIESWDPADTDAAIALVSRLAGVKP
;
A
#
# COMPACT_ATOMS: atom_id res chain seq x y z
N MET A 1 -2.77 -67.88 1.22
CA MET A 1 -3.45 -67.54 -0.06
C MET A 1 -4.89 -67.20 0.33
N THR A 2 -5.43 -65.98 0.25
CA THR A 2 -5.21 -64.83 -0.63
C THR A 2 -5.63 -63.52 0.06
N SER A 3 -4.84 -62.46 -0.21
CA SER A 3 -5.06 -61.01 -0.06
C SER A 3 -6.48 -60.53 0.26
N MET A 4 -6.73 -59.86 1.40
CA MET A 4 -6.61 -58.40 1.64
C MET A 4 -7.40 -57.51 0.65
N PRO A 5 -8.35 -56.69 1.17
CA PRO A 5 -9.36 -55.98 0.40
C PRO A 5 -8.75 -54.82 -0.39
N CYS A 6 -8.66 -54.97 -1.71
CA CYS A 6 -8.22 -53.91 -2.63
C CYS A 6 -9.20 -52.72 -2.69
N LEU A 7 -10.35 -52.81 -2.04
CA LEU A 7 -11.45 -51.84 -2.14
C LEU A 7 -11.44 -50.75 -1.06
N ARG A 8 -10.44 -50.69 -0.18
CA ARG A 8 -10.37 -49.69 0.91
C ARG A 8 -9.37 -48.56 0.65
N ARG A 9 -8.75 -48.51 -0.53
CA ARG A 9 -7.70 -47.51 -0.86
C ARG A 9 -8.11 -46.46 -1.91
N VAL A 10 -9.30 -46.54 -2.50
CA VAL A 10 -9.69 -45.64 -3.61
C VAL A 10 -10.42 -44.36 -3.13
N VAL A 11 -10.87 -44.29 -1.88
CA VAL A 11 -11.64 -43.13 -1.37
C VAL A 11 -10.75 -42.01 -0.79
N ALA A 12 -9.43 -42.20 -0.68
CA ALA A 12 -8.54 -41.27 0.04
C ALA A 12 -7.60 -40.44 -0.86
N ALA A 13 -8.00 -40.11 -2.10
CA ALA A 13 -7.10 -39.44 -3.05
C ALA A 13 -7.68 -38.21 -3.78
N LEU A 14 -8.74 -37.56 -3.26
CA LEU A 14 -9.44 -36.48 -3.97
C LEU A 14 -9.75 -35.22 -3.13
N MET A 15 -8.95 -34.93 -2.10
CA MET A 15 -9.07 -33.67 -1.34
C MET A 15 -7.68 -33.14 -0.93
N PHE A 16 -6.74 -33.03 -1.87
CA PHE A 16 -5.50 -32.31 -1.61
C PHE A 16 -5.37 -31.11 -2.55
N ALA A 17 -5.36 -29.94 -1.91
CA ALA A 17 -4.74 -28.68 -2.35
C ALA A 17 -5.39 -27.94 -3.53
N ALA A 18 -6.41 -27.14 -3.21
CA ALA A 18 -6.55 -25.81 -3.81
C ALA A 18 -6.43 -24.76 -2.68
N ALA A 19 -5.31 -24.76 -1.96
CA ALA A 19 -4.90 -23.59 -1.21
C ALA A 19 -4.38 -22.58 -2.23
N ALA A 20 -5.28 -21.80 -2.83
CA ALA A 20 -4.88 -20.58 -3.51
C ALA A 20 -4.18 -19.74 -2.45
N THR A 21 -2.86 -19.61 -2.55
CA THR A 21 -2.10 -18.65 -1.78
C THR A 21 -2.69 -17.29 -2.10
N LEU A 22 -3.48 -16.74 -1.19
CA LEU A 22 -3.74 -15.31 -1.15
C LEU A 22 -2.36 -14.68 -0.96
N ALA A 23 -1.78 -14.19 -2.05
CA ALA A 23 -0.62 -13.33 -1.94
C ALA A 23 -1.12 -12.08 -1.21
N GLU A 24 -0.78 -11.97 0.07
CA GLU A 24 -0.98 -10.74 0.83
C GLU A 24 -0.29 -9.62 0.02
N ALA A 25 -1.02 -8.58 -0.34
CA ALA A 25 -0.40 -7.42 -0.99
C ALA A 25 0.58 -6.79 0.01
N GLY A 26 1.88 -6.99 -0.20
CA GLY A 26 2.96 -6.46 0.62
C GLY A 26 3.86 -5.52 -0.15
N CYS A 27 4.78 -4.87 0.56
CA CYS A 27 5.85 -4.13 -0.11
C CYS A 27 6.73 -5.09 -0.93
N PRO A 28 7.01 -4.81 -2.21
CA PRO A 28 7.96 -5.60 -2.98
C PRO A 28 9.39 -5.42 -2.44
N GLU A 29 10.23 -6.44 -2.60
CA GLU A 29 11.62 -6.43 -2.14
C GLU A 29 12.47 -5.38 -2.87
N VAL A 30 12.20 -5.17 -4.16
CA VAL A 30 12.89 -4.18 -5.00
C VAL A 30 11.88 -3.30 -5.71
N THR A 31 12.16 -2.00 -5.69
CA THR A 31 11.42 -0.94 -6.35
C THR A 31 12.41 -0.05 -7.10
N GLU A 32 11.96 0.58 -8.18
CA GLU A 32 12.74 1.56 -8.93
C GLU A 32 12.07 2.92 -8.77
N GLY A 33 12.84 3.94 -8.41
CA GLY A 33 12.39 5.33 -8.27
C GLY A 33 11.41 5.65 -7.12
N PHE A 34 11.03 4.66 -6.31
CA PHE A 34 10.30 4.85 -5.06
C PHE A 34 10.72 3.80 -4.03
N THR A 35 10.31 3.97 -2.78
CA THR A 35 10.52 3.00 -1.70
C THR A 35 9.18 2.54 -1.13
N CYS A 36 9.17 1.36 -0.52
CA CYS A 36 8.02 0.85 0.22
C CYS A 36 8.48 0.28 1.57
N ARG A 37 7.85 0.72 2.65
CA ARG A 37 8.10 0.24 4.01
C ARG A 37 6.80 -0.20 4.67
N GLU A 38 6.82 -1.33 5.36
CA GLU A 38 5.74 -1.74 6.25
C GLU A 38 6.00 -1.24 7.68
N TYR A 39 4.96 -0.79 8.37
CA TYR A 39 5.01 -0.52 9.79
C TYR A 39 4.67 -1.80 10.57
N ASP A 40 5.62 -2.30 11.35
CA ASP A 40 5.38 -3.42 12.27
C ASP A 40 4.22 -3.13 13.23
N GLN A 41 4.15 -1.87 13.67
CA GLN A 41 3.06 -1.34 14.49
C GLN A 41 2.59 -0.02 13.88
N PRO A 42 1.40 0.01 13.25
CA PRO A 42 0.83 1.23 12.69
C PRO A 42 0.77 2.36 13.72
N PRO A 43 1.40 3.51 13.45
CA PRO A 43 1.25 4.68 14.29
C PRO A 43 -0.23 5.04 14.43
N ARG A 44 -0.71 5.12 15.67
CA ARG A 44 -2.06 5.61 15.98
C ARG A 44 -1.97 7.06 16.40
N HIS A 45 -2.67 7.93 15.69
CA HIS A 45 -2.67 9.37 15.91
C HIS A 45 -4.08 9.95 15.73
N ALA A 46 -4.38 11.09 16.35
CA ALA A 46 -5.71 11.73 16.22
C ALA A 46 -6.08 12.05 14.76
N SER A 47 -5.10 12.38 13.93
CA SER A 47 -5.26 12.62 12.48
C SER A 47 -5.34 11.34 11.65
N THR A 48 -5.23 10.16 12.26
CA THR A 48 -5.39 8.88 11.56
C THR A 48 -6.86 8.68 11.21
N PRO A 49 -7.24 8.57 9.93
CA PRO A 49 -8.62 8.33 9.57
C PRO A 49 -9.09 6.95 10.04
N ALA A 50 -10.36 6.86 10.45
CA ALA A 50 -11.00 5.57 10.66
C ALA A 50 -11.33 4.89 9.30
N GLY A 51 -11.38 3.56 9.30
CA GLY A 51 -11.68 2.77 8.10
C GLY A 51 -10.50 2.70 7.13
N ARG A 52 -10.79 2.49 5.84
CA ARG A 52 -9.76 2.43 4.78
C ARG A 52 -9.38 3.82 4.31
N TYR A 53 -8.10 4.08 4.17
CA TYR A 53 -7.60 5.39 3.78
C TYR A 53 -6.25 5.33 3.04
N VAL A 54 -6.03 6.38 2.25
CA VAL A 54 -4.70 6.73 1.74
C VAL A 54 -4.43 8.18 2.12
N MET A 55 -3.34 8.41 2.85
CA MET A 55 -2.83 9.74 3.16
C MET A 55 -1.75 10.11 2.16
N TYR A 56 -1.85 11.26 1.52
CA TYR A 56 -0.83 11.81 0.63
C TYR A 56 -0.09 12.95 1.33
N PHE A 57 1.21 12.80 1.51
CA PHE A 57 2.09 13.79 2.14
C PHE A 57 2.84 14.59 1.09
N TYR A 58 2.77 15.92 1.19
CA TYR A 58 3.38 16.84 0.24
C TYR A 58 3.79 18.16 0.91
N ILE A 59 4.51 19.01 0.18
CA ILE A 59 4.65 20.44 0.49
C ILE A 59 4.25 21.22 -0.75
N GLU A 60 3.49 22.30 -0.57
CA GLU A 60 2.99 23.15 -1.66
C GLU A 60 4.10 23.72 -2.55
N THR A 61 5.24 24.06 -1.94
CA THR A 61 6.40 24.65 -2.62
C THR A 61 7.46 23.64 -3.07
N CYS A 62 7.23 22.34 -2.92
CA CYS A 62 8.16 21.31 -3.35
C CYS A 62 7.98 21.03 -4.86
N PRO A 63 9.00 21.26 -5.71
CA PRO A 63 8.83 21.04 -7.15
C PRO A 63 8.57 19.56 -7.49
N HIS A 64 9.16 18.61 -6.74
CA HIS A 64 8.90 17.18 -6.95
C HIS A 64 7.44 16.79 -6.66
N CYS A 65 6.86 17.40 -5.62
CA CYS A 65 5.43 17.25 -5.33
C CYS A 65 4.57 17.83 -6.45
N GLN A 66 4.98 18.95 -7.05
CA GLN A 66 4.27 19.60 -8.16
C GLN A 66 4.33 18.75 -9.43
N ASP A 67 5.46 18.10 -9.71
CA ASP A 67 5.60 17.20 -10.87
C ASP A 67 4.76 15.92 -10.72
N ALA A 68 4.68 15.36 -9.51
CA ALA A 68 3.83 14.20 -9.22
C ALA A 68 2.32 14.56 -9.20
N ARG A 69 1.97 15.80 -8.84
CA ARG A 69 0.58 16.23 -8.56
C ARG A 69 -0.43 15.89 -9.65
N PRO A 70 -0.19 16.14 -10.96
CA PRO A 70 -1.17 15.82 -11.99
C PRO A 70 -1.56 14.35 -12.04
N LYS A 71 -0.59 13.44 -11.84
CA LYS A 71 -0.83 11.99 -11.81
C LYS A 71 -1.59 11.57 -10.57
N VAL A 72 -1.21 12.10 -9.40
CA VAL A 72 -1.89 11.84 -8.13
C VAL A 72 -3.34 12.35 -8.16
N ASP A 73 -3.57 13.55 -8.71
CA ASP A 73 -4.92 14.12 -8.85
C ASP A 73 -5.78 13.35 -9.85
N ALA A 74 -5.20 12.85 -10.94
CA ALA A 74 -5.91 12.00 -11.90
C ALA A 74 -6.27 10.64 -11.30
N TRP A 75 -5.37 10.05 -10.51
CA TRP A 75 -5.56 8.78 -9.85
C TRP A 75 -6.58 8.83 -8.72
N ARG A 76 -6.48 9.81 -7.80
CA ARG A 76 -7.37 9.87 -6.61
C ARG A 76 -8.85 9.98 -6.96
N LYS A 77 -9.17 10.54 -8.15
CA LYS A 77 -10.55 10.63 -8.66
C LYS A 77 -11.16 9.27 -9.01
N LYS A 78 -10.33 8.24 -9.18
CA LYS A 78 -10.73 6.87 -9.51
C LYS A 78 -10.85 5.98 -8.26
N LEU A 79 -10.49 6.49 -7.09
CA LEU A 79 -10.56 5.70 -5.86
C LEU A 79 -12.01 5.33 -5.52
N PRO A 80 -12.27 4.09 -5.06
CA PRO A 80 -13.57 3.69 -4.53
C PRO A 80 -14.01 4.59 -3.37
N ARG A 81 -15.33 4.74 -3.19
CA ARG A 81 -15.90 5.62 -2.15
C ARG A 81 -15.53 5.19 -0.73
N GLU A 82 -15.23 3.91 -0.51
CA GLU A 82 -14.81 3.40 0.80
C GLU A 82 -13.37 3.79 1.18
N ILE A 83 -12.54 4.23 0.22
CA ILE A 83 -11.18 4.68 0.49
C ILE A 83 -11.19 6.18 0.71
N ARG A 84 -10.94 6.58 1.96
CA ARG A 84 -10.78 7.99 2.29
C ARG A 84 -9.40 8.48 1.85
N TYR A 85 -9.35 9.32 0.82
CA TYR A 85 -8.13 10.04 0.44
C TYR A 85 -7.96 11.31 1.29
N VAL A 86 -6.78 11.49 1.92
CA VAL A 86 -6.49 12.63 2.79
C VAL A 86 -5.16 13.28 2.40
N GLU A 87 -5.20 14.55 2.03
CA GLU A 87 -3.98 15.34 1.82
C GLU A 87 -3.42 15.84 3.15
N ASN A 88 -2.11 15.73 3.33
CA ASN A 88 -1.40 16.18 4.52
C ASN A 88 -0.18 16.99 4.10
N ILE A 89 -0.09 18.25 4.53
CA ILE A 89 1.16 18.99 4.39
C ILE A 89 2.16 18.40 5.38
N ALA A 90 3.35 18.02 4.91
CA ALA A 90 4.40 17.40 5.72
C ALA A 90 5.06 18.41 6.68
N LYS A 91 4.34 18.79 7.75
CA LYS A 91 4.85 19.67 8.79
C LYS A 91 5.69 18.88 9.80
N TRP A 92 6.94 18.54 9.47
CA TRP A 92 7.80 17.71 10.33
C TRP A 92 8.05 18.23 11.75
N ARG A 93 7.90 19.54 11.98
CA ARG A 93 8.07 20.14 13.31
C ARG A 93 6.83 20.05 14.19
N ASP A 94 5.68 19.72 13.60
CA ASP A 94 4.43 19.51 14.33
C ASP A 94 4.43 18.12 14.96
N ARG A 95 4.73 18.05 16.26
CA ARG A 95 4.84 16.78 17.00
C ARG A 95 3.50 16.08 17.21
N GLU A 96 2.40 16.80 17.03
CA GLU A 96 1.03 16.29 17.02
C GLU A 96 0.52 16.14 15.58
N GLY A 97 1.41 16.21 14.59
CA GLY A 97 1.07 16.09 13.18
C GLY A 97 1.19 14.66 12.68
N ALA A 98 0.40 14.33 11.65
CA ALA A 98 0.48 13.05 10.96
C ALA A 98 1.89 12.75 10.42
N ALA A 99 2.59 13.77 9.89
CA ALA A 99 3.93 13.59 9.36
C ALA A 99 4.94 13.14 10.44
N PHE A 100 4.81 13.67 11.66
CA PHE A 100 5.63 13.25 12.80
C PHE A 100 5.23 11.85 13.27
N ALA A 101 3.93 11.57 13.42
CA ALA A 101 3.43 10.27 13.87
C ALA A 101 3.86 9.12 12.96
N TYR A 102 3.78 9.32 11.63
CA TYR A 102 4.22 8.33 10.65
C TYR A 102 5.72 8.39 10.34
N ARG A 103 6.49 9.29 10.97
CA ARG A 103 7.92 9.49 10.68
C ARG A 103 8.16 9.61 9.17
N ILE A 104 7.41 10.51 8.54
CA ILE A 104 7.58 10.80 7.12
C ILE A 104 8.97 11.41 6.93
N GLU A 105 9.78 10.81 6.06
CA GLU A 105 11.17 11.25 5.82
C GLU A 105 11.28 12.10 4.54
N SER A 106 10.49 11.77 3.52
CA SER A 106 10.45 12.46 2.23
C SER A 106 9.03 12.68 1.73
N VAL A 107 8.89 13.60 0.77
CA VAL A 107 7.68 13.88 0.01
C VAL A 107 8.04 13.94 -1.48
N PRO A 108 7.11 13.57 -2.39
CA PRO A 108 5.77 13.09 -2.12
C PRO A 108 5.73 11.64 -1.63
N SER A 109 4.87 11.36 -0.65
CA SER A 109 4.72 10.01 -0.09
C SER A 109 3.29 9.67 0.29
N PHE A 110 3.01 8.38 0.46
CA PHE A 110 1.70 7.83 0.76
C PHE A 110 1.75 6.96 1.99
N VAL A 111 0.76 7.10 2.88
CA VAL A 111 0.47 6.09 3.92
C VAL A 111 -0.84 5.40 3.60
N ILE A 112 -0.83 4.06 3.57
CA ILE A 112 -1.98 3.23 3.23
C ILE A 112 -2.40 2.45 4.47
N ASP A 113 -3.63 2.69 4.95
CA ASP A 113 -4.24 2.02 6.11
C ASP A 113 -3.33 1.97 7.36
N GLY A 114 -2.38 2.91 7.47
CA GLY A 114 -1.40 3.00 8.54
C GLY A 114 -0.34 1.88 8.51
N LYS A 115 -0.43 0.95 7.57
CA LYS A 115 0.43 -0.22 7.46
C LYS A 115 1.59 -0.01 6.51
N TYR A 116 1.39 0.72 5.41
CA TYR A 116 2.42 0.90 4.39
C TYR A 116 2.79 2.37 4.23
N LEU A 117 4.07 2.65 4.01
CA LEU A 117 4.61 3.92 3.55
C LEU A 117 5.24 3.71 2.17
N VAL A 118 4.77 4.44 1.17
CA VAL A 118 5.39 4.49 -0.17
C VAL A 118 5.91 5.90 -0.39
N ALA A 119 7.22 6.07 -0.59
CA ALA A 119 7.81 7.37 -0.87
C ALA A 119 8.39 7.41 -2.27
N ILE A 120 8.01 8.41 -3.07
CA ILE A 120 8.55 8.59 -4.43
C ILE A 120 9.85 9.36 -4.29
N GLU A 121 10.94 8.81 -4.83
CA GLU A 121 12.29 9.39 -4.74
C GLU A 121 12.76 9.94 -6.10
N SER A 122 12.25 9.36 -7.20
CA SER A 122 12.59 9.74 -8.57
C SER A 122 11.67 10.82 -9.12
N TRP A 123 12.23 11.64 -10.00
CA TRP A 123 11.51 12.67 -10.76
C TRP A 123 10.96 12.12 -12.08
N ASP A 124 11.24 10.86 -12.41
CA ASP A 124 10.67 10.22 -13.59
C ASP A 124 9.15 10.04 -13.42
N PRO A 125 8.33 10.57 -14.35
CA PRO A 125 6.90 10.36 -14.34
C PRO A 125 6.48 8.88 -14.34
N ALA A 126 7.27 7.97 -14.92
CA ALA A 126 7.00 6.54 -14.94
C ALA A 126 7.12 5.91 -13.54
N ASP A 127 8.08 6.35 -12.73
CA ASP A 127 8.24 5.88 -11.35
C ASP A 127 7.09 6.36 -10.46
N THR A 128 6.58 7.57 -10.72
CA THR A 128 5.34 8.05 -10.09
C THR A 128 4.14 7.17 -10.43
N ASP A 129 3.98 6.75 -11.70
CA ASP A 129 2.91 5.83 -12.11
C ASP A 129 3.06 4.47 -11.44
N ALA A 130 4.28 3.93 -11.38
CA ALA A 130 4.58 2.67 -10.73
C ALA A 130 4.30 2.70 -9.22
N ALA A 131 4.68 3.79 -8.54
CA ALA A 131 4.34 4.02 -7.15
C ALA A 131 2.83 4.08 -6.94
N ILE A 132 2.09 4.83 -7.75
CA ILE A 132 0.61 4.92 -7.68
C ILE A 132 -0.03 3.54 -7.91
N ALA A 133 0.51 2.73 -8.82
CA ALA A 133 0.03 1.37 -9.05
C ALA A 133 0.26 0.49 -7.81
N LEU A 134 1.42 0.60 -7.15
CA LEU A 134 1.65 -0.09 -5.88
C LEU A 134 0.71 0.40 -4.79
N VAL A 135 0.53 1.71 -4.62
CA VAL A 135 -0.41 2.30 -3.64
C VAL A 135 -1.81 1.74 -3.85
N SER A 136 -2.27 1.64 -5.11
CA SER A 136 -3.58 1.06 -5.45
C SER A 136 -3.68 -0.41 -5.02
N ARG A 137 -2.67 -1.22 -5.31
CA ARG A 137 -2.64 -2.64 -4.92
C ARG A 137 -2.64 -2.82 -3.39
N LEU A 138 -1.79 -2.07 -2.69
CA LEU A 138 -1.71 -2.10 -1.22
C LEU A 138 -3.02 -1.62 -0.58
N ALA A 139 -3.66 -0.62 -1.20
CA ALA A 139 -4.96 -0.15 -0.78
C ALA A 139 -6.09 -1.09 -1.22
N GLY A 140 -5.82 -2.27 -1.79
CA GLY A 140 -6.81 -3.26 -2.21
C GLY A 140 -7.74 -2.78 -3.33
N VAL A 141 -7.29 -1.84 -4.15
CA VAL A 141 -7.98 -1.37 -5.36
C VAL A 141 -7.57 -2.27 -6.51
N LYS A 142 -8.56 -2.88 -7.17
CA LYS A 142 -8.32 -3.66 -8.39
C LYS A 142 -7.95 -2.71 -9.53
N PRO A 143 -7.00 -3.09 -10.41
CA PRO A 143 -6.64 -2.29 -11.57
C PRO A 143 -7.83 -2.05 -12.51
#